data_AF-A0A5C2HL99-F1
#
_entry.id   AF-A0A5C2HL99-F1
#
_cell.length_a   1.000
_cell.length_b   1.000
_cell.length_c   1.000
_cell.angle_alpha   90.00
_cell.angle_beta   90.00
_cell.angle_gamma   90.00
#
_symmetry.space_group_name_H-M   'P 1'
#
loop_
_entity.id
_entity.type
_entity.pdbx_description
1 polymer ?
#
loop_
_entity_poly.entity_id
_entity_poly.type
_entity_poly.pdbx_seq_one_letter_code
_entity_poly.pdbx_strand_id
1 'polypeptide(L)'
;MTIFQQLSTQHQRCDSELSATEVAITKQQWSEASAAWSRFMAETERHFQLEELQLFPKLEAQIGSPMGPTAVMRHEHQQLRELLTEVTTLIAAQAREAALGEIETVLVLLQQHNGKEESILYPMADRFGISLEVA
;
A
#
# COMPACT_ATOMS: atom_id res chain seq x y z
N MET A 1 -2.51 13.25 16.59
CA MET A 1 -2.87 12.73 15.25
C MET A 1 -3.36 11.31 15.46
N THR A 2 -4.54 10.95 14.95
CA THR A 2 -5.07 9.57 15.10
C THR A 2 -4.34 8.62 14.14
N ILE A 3 -4.48 7.30 14.35
CA ILE A 3 -3.91 6.30 13.42
C ILE A 3 -4.51 6.51 12.03
N PHE A 4 -5.83 6.72 11.97
CA PHE A 4 -6.54 7.01 10.74
C PHE A 4 -5.91 8.19 9.98
N GLN A 5 -5.72 9.34 10.65
CA GLN A 5 -5.15 10.53 10.01
C GLN A 5 -3.73 10.27 9.48
N GLN A 6 -2.91 9.54 10.24
CA GLN A 6 -1.54 9.26 9.87
C GLN A 6 -1.44 8.32 8.66
N LEU A 7 -2.19 7.21 8.66
CA LEU A 7 -2.07 6.17 7.65
C LEU A 7 -2.84 6.50 6.38
N SER A 8 -4.01 7.14 6.46
CA SER A 8 -4.70 7.65 5.26
C SER A 8 -3.87 8.73 4.53
N THR A 9 -3.03 9.48 5.24
CA THR A 9 -2.06 10.39 4.58
C THR A 9 -1.00 9.62 3.81
N GLN A 10 -0.61 8.42 4.26
CA GLN A 10 0.31 7.56 3.51
C GLN A 10 -0.37 6.96 2.28
N HIS A 11 -1.64 6.53 2.38
CA HIS A 11 -2.43 6.09 1.22
C HIS A 11 -2.46 7.16 0.13
N GLN A 12 -2.74 8.42 0.48
CA GLN A 12 -2.75 9.53 -0.47
C GLN A 12 -1.40 9.75 -1.17
N ARG A 13 -0.28 9.51 -0.47
CA ARG A 13 1.06 9.60 -1.07
C ARG A 13 1.31 8.47 -2.05
N CYS A 14 0.95 7.24 -1.69
CA CYS A 14 1.00 6.08 -2.57
C CYS A 14 0.17 6.33 -3.85
N ASP A 15 -1.08 6.78 -3.70
CA ASP A 15 -1.97 7.07 -4.84
C ASP A 15 -1.38 8.14 -5.77
N SER A 16 -0.74 9.17 -5.20
CA SER A 16 -0.11 10.25 -5.97
C SER A 16 1.06 9.73 -6.82
N GLU A 17 1.92 8.87 -6.27
CA GLU A 17 3.06 8.30 -7.01
C GLU A 17 2.62 7.23 -8.03
N LEU A 18 1.57 6.46 -7.73
CA LEU A 18 0.98 5.51 -8.68
C LEU A 18 0.40 6.26 -9.89
N SER A 19 -0.36 7.33 -9.65
CA SER A 19 -0.89 8.19 -10.72
C SER A 19 0.24 8.85 -11.53
N ALA A 20 1.30 9.33 -10.88
CA ALA A 20 2.46 9.87 -11.58
C ALA A 20 3.13 8.82 -12.49
N THR A 21 3.21 7.57 -12.03
CA THR A 21 3.72 6.44 -12.82
C THR A 21 2.85 6.19 -14.06
N GLU A 22 1.54 6.08 -13.87
CA GLU A 22 0.56 5.86 -14.95
C GLU A 22 0.64 6.96 -16.02
N VAL A 23 0.71 8.23 -15.59
CA VAL A 23 0.85 9.38 -16.50
C VAL A 23 2.15 9.31 -17.29
N ALA A 24 3.26 8.96 -16.65
CA ALA A 24 4.57 8.85 -17.30
C ALA A 24 4.60 7.70 -18.32
N ILE A 25 4.06 6.52 -17.99
CA ILE A 25 3.94 5.39 -18.92
C ILE A 25 3.05 5.75 -20.11
N THR A 26 1.92 6.42 -19.84
CA THR A 26 0.99 6.87 -20.89
C THR A 26 1.70 7.75 -21.91
N LYS A 27 2.59 8.64 -21.44
CA LYS A 27 3.42 9.55 -22.25
C LYS A 27 4.72 8.92 -22.76
N GLN A 28 4.98 7.63 -22.45
CA GLN A 28 6.22 6.91 -22.78
C GLN A 28 7.49 7.57 -22.21
N GLN A 29 7.35 8.25 -21.08
CA GLN A 29 8.42 8.88 -20.33
C GLN A 29 9.02 7.84 -19.35
N TRP A 30 9.76 6.87 -19.90
CA TRP A 30 10.16 5.66 -19.14
C TRP A 30 11.11 5.93 -17.98
N SER A 31 11.96 6.95 -18.08
CA SER A 31 12.84 7.35 -16.98
C SER A 31 12.02 7.91 -15.82
N GLU A 32 11.04 8.77 -16.13
CA GLU A 32 10.12 9.36 -15.17
C GLU A 32 9.19 8.30 -14.56
N ALA A 33 8.70 7.36 -15.38
CA ALA A 33 7.90 6.23 -14.94
C ALA A 33 8.67 5.36 -13.95
N SER A 34 9.91 5.00 -14.27
CA SER A 34 10.77 4.20 -13.37
C SER A 34 11.05 4.91 -12.05
N ALA A 35 11.27 6.23 -12.09
CA ALA A 35 11.51 7.04 -10.90
C ALA A 35 10.24 7.17 -10.03
N ALA A 36 9.08 7.43 -10.62
CA ALA A 36 7.81 7.47 -9.91
C ALA A 36 7.44 6.11 -9.32
N TRP A 37 7.61 5.04 -10.09
CA TRP A 37 7.36 3.68 -9.65
C TRP A 37 8.23 3.28 -8.46
N SER A 38 9.52 3.65 -8.49
CA SER A 38 10.43 3.39 -7.37
C SER A 38 10.00 4.13 -6.09
N ARG A 39 9.50 5.36 -6.20
CA ARG A 39 8.96 6.11 -5.06
C ARG A 39 7.67 5.49 -4.54
N PHE A 40 6.77 5.11 -5.43
CA PHE A 40 5.54 4.39 -5.08
C PHE A 40 5.85 3.11 -4.29
N MET A 41 6.71 2.23 -4.83
CA MET A 41 7.13 1.00 -4.14
C MET A 41 7.73 1.26 -2.76
N ALA A 42 8.58 2.28 -2.64
CA ALA A 42 9.21 2.64 -1.37
C ALA A 42 8.17 3.13 -0.34
N GLU A 43 7.21 3.96 -0.75
CA GLU A 43 6.14 4.44 0.13
C GLU A 43 5.18 3.31 0.54
N THR A 44 4.81 2.43 -0.39
CA THR A 44 3.97 1.26 -0.11
C THR A 44 4.64 0.29 0.85
N GLU A 45 5.93 -0.03 0.65
CA GLU A 45 6.65 -0.91 1.57
C GLU A 45 6.83 -0.27 2.95
N ARG A 46 7.13 1.03 3.01
CA ARG A 46 7.22 1.76 4.28
C ARG A 46 5.89 1.75 5.03
N HIS A 47 4.78 1.86 4.31
CA HIS A 47 3.44 1.76 4.85
C HIS A 47 3.15 0.36 5.42
N PHE A 48 3.34 -0.70 4.62
CA PHE A 48 3.15 -2.07 5.09
C PHE A 48 4.04 -2.43 6.28
N GLN A 49 5.30 -2.00 6.30
CA GLN A 49 6.18 -2.23 7.44
C GLN A 49 5.69 -1.55 8.72
N LEU A 50 5.19 -0.32 8.61
CA LEU A 50 4.64 0.38 9.77
C LEU A 50 3.46 -0.41 10.37
N GLU A 51 2.62 -0.98 9.51
CA GLU A 51 1.48 -1.77 9.95
C GLU A 51 1.89 -3.14 10.50
N GLU A 52 2.67 -3.90 9.73
CA GLU A 52 3.11 -5.25 10.07
C GLU A 52 4.00 -5.30 11.32
N LEU A 53 4.83 -4.27 11.53
CA LEU A 53 5.79 -4.23 12.63
C LEU A 53 5.28 -3.48 13.87
N GLN A 54 4.29 -2.58 13.72
CA GLN A 54 3.78 -1.80 14.85
C GLN A 54 2.27 -1.93 15.04
N LEU A 55 1.45 -1.66 14.01
CA LEU A 55 0.00 -1.61 14.19
C LEU A 55 -0.59 -2.99 14.49
N PHE A 56 -0.29 -3.98 13.64
CA PHE A 56 -0.88 -5.32 13.73
C PHE A 56 -0.50 -6.02 15.04
N PRO A 57 0.77 -6.02 15.50
CA PRO A 57 1.10 -6.62 16.80
C PRO A 57 0.35 -5.98 17.97
N LYS A 58 0.17 -4.65 17.96
CA LYS A 58 -0.58 -3.93 19.01
C LYS A 58 -2.08 -4.27 18.96
N LEU A 59 -2.66 -4.38 17.76
CA LEU A 59 -4.06 -4.80 17.58
C LEU A 59 -4.27 -6.25 18.04
N GLU A 60 -3.42 -7.17 17.61
CA GLU A 60 -3.50 -8.58 17.95
C GLU A 60 -3.38 -8.81 19.47
N ALA A 61 -2.55 -8.02 20.16
CA ALA A 61 -2.46 -8.04 21.62
C ALA A 61 -3.76 -7.62 22.32
N GLN A 62 -4.51 -6.68 21.75
CA GLN A 62 -5.82 -6.24 22.28
C GLN A 62 -6.94 -7.24 21.95
N ILE A 63 -6.90 -7.83 20.75
CA ILE A 63 -7.89 -8.82 20.28
C ILE A 63 -7.67 -10.19 20.96
N GLY A 64 -6.43 -10.49 21.37
CA GLY A 64 -6.05 -11.77 21.97
C GLY A 64 -5.85 -12.90 20.94
N SER A 65 -5.72 -12.57 19.66
CA SER A 65 -5.52 -13.55 18.58
C SER A 65 -4.82 -12.91 17.38
N PRO A 66 -3.77 -13.54 16.81
CA PRO A 66 -3.19 -13.16 15.52
C PRO A 66 -4.01 -13.68 14.33
N MET A 67 -4.99 -14.54 14.59
CA MET A 67 -5.94 -15.03 13.60
C MET A 67 -7.10 -14.05 13.52
N GLY A 68 -7.26 -13.38 12.38
CA GLY A 68 -8.30 -12.37 12.20
C GLY A 68 -7.96 -11.35 11.12
N PRO A 69 -8.43 -10.08 11.24
CA PRO A 69 -8.31 -9.08 10.18
C PRO A 69 -6.85 -8.78 9.79
N THR A 70 -5.91 -8.80 10.75
CA THR A 70 -4.48 -8.55 10.48
C THR A 70 -3.82 -9.66 9.67
N ALA A 71 -4.25 -10.92 9.82
CA ALA A 71 -3.76 -12.02 8.99
C ALA A 71 -4.20 -11.89 7.53
N VAL A 72 -5.44 -11.40 7.30
CA VAL A 72 -5.94 -11.11 5.96
C VAL A 72 -5.15 -9.97 5.32
N MET A 73 -4.87 -8.88 6.07
CA MET A 73 -4.07 -7.77 5.56
C MET A 73 -2.65 -8.22 5.18
N ARG A 74 -1.97 -9.01 6.02
CA ARG A 74 -0.64 -9.56 5.67
C ARG A 74 -0.66 -10.43 4.41
N HIS A 75 -1.73 -11.19 4.17
CA HIS A 75 -1.87 -11.96 2.94
C HIS A 75 -2.02 -11.03 1.72
N GLU A 76 -2.85 -10.00 1.83
CA GLU A 76 -3.03 -8.99 0.78
C GLU A 76 -1.75 -8.20 0.50
N HIS A 77 -0.99 -7.84 1.53
CA HIS A 77 0.33 -7.21 1.37
C HIS A 77 1.29 -8.10 0.58
N GLN A 78 1.33 -9.40 0.87
CA GLN A 78 2.17 -10.34 0.13
C GLN A 78 1.75 -10.40 -1.35
N GLN A 79 0.45 -10.53 -1.63
CA GLN A 79 -0.07 -10.55 -3.00
C GLN A 79 0.27 -9.25 -3.76
N LEU A 80 0.12 -8.10 -3.10
CA LEU A 80 0.51 -6.82 -3.66
C LEU A 80 2.01 -6.77 -3.95
N ARG A 81 2.89 -7.18 -3.02
CA ARG A 81 4.35 -7.20 -3.25
C ARG A 81 4.76 -8.03 -4.47
N GLU A 82 4.11 -9.18 -4.68
CA GLU A 82 4.34 -10.03 -5.87
C GLU A 82 3.94 -9.28 -7.15
N LEU A 83 2.75 -8.66 -7.15
CA LEU A 83 2.24 -7.85 -8.26
C LEU A 83 3.13 -6.65 -8.60
N LEU A 84 3.60 -5.93 -7.58
CA LEU A 84 4.50 -4.80 -7.75
C LEU A 84 5.83 -5.24 -8.40
N THR A 85 6.30 -6.44 -8.10
CA THR A 85 7.49 -6.98 -8.76
C THR A 85 7.24 -7.24 -10.23
N GLU A 86 6.07 -7.76 -10.60
CA GLU A 86 5.68 -7.96 -12.00
C GLU A 86 5.60 -6.63 -12.77
N VAL A 87 4.92 -5.62 -12.24
CA VAL A 87 4.86 -4.27 -12.85
C VAL A 87 6.26 -3.69 -13.04
N THR A 88 7.17 -3.90 -12.09
CA THR A 88 8.56 -3.46 -12.22
C THR A 88 9.23 -4.04 -13.47
N THR A 89 8.98 -5.33 -13.76
CA THR A 89 9.51 -5.98 -14.97
C THR A 89 8.90 -5.41 -16.24
N LEU A 90 7.59 -5.11 -16.23
CA LEU A 90 6.87 -4.54 -17.37
C LEU A 90 7.34 -3.11 -17.69
N ILE A 91 7.58 -2.29 -16.67
CA ILE A 91 8.14 -0.95 -16.81
C ILE A 91 9.56 -1.02 -17.38
N ALA A 92 10.41 -1.92 -16.86
CA ALA A 92 11.77 -2.11 -17.37
C ALA A 92 11.80 -2.60 -18.83
N ALA A 93 10.85 -3.45 -19.21
CA ALA A 93 10.66 -3.93 -20.57
C ALA A 93 9.96 -2.91 -21.49
N GLN A 94 9.54 -1.75 -20.96
CA GLN A 94 8.78 -0.73 -21.68
C GLN A 94 7.49 -1.29 -22.31
N ALA A 95 6.89 -2.30 -21.69
CA ALA A 95 5.69 -3.01 -22.16
C ALA A 95 4.43 -2.20 -21.82
N ARG A 96 4.22 -1.08 -22.51
CA ARG A 96 3.23 -0.04 -22.17
C ARG A 96 1.84 -0.56 -21.84
N GLU A 97 1.21 -1.30 -22.76
CA GLU A 97 -0.17 -1.76 -22.57
C GLU A 97 -0.29 -2.74 -21.40
N ALA A 98 0.67 -3.65 -21.26
CA ALA A 98 0.72 -4.59 -20.15
C ALA A 98 0.95 -3.88 -18.81
N ALA A 99 1.91 -2.95 -18.77
CA ALA A 99 2.22 -2.18 -17.56
C ALA A 99 1.01 -1.35 -17.09
N LEU A 100 0.27 -0.72 -18.00
CA LEU A 100 -0.93 0.05 -17.65
C LEU A 100 -2.06 -0.86 -17.13
N GLY A 101 -2.30 -2.01 -17.76
CA GLY A 101 -3.30 -2.96 -17.28
C GLY A 101 -2.97 -3.53 -15.90
N GLU A 102 -1.69 -3.77 -15.63
CA GLU A 102 -1.26 -4.28 -14.33
C GLU A 102 -1.30 -3.19 -13.24
N ILE A 103 -1.00 -1.94 -13.60
CA ILE A 103 -1.18 -0.78 -12.71
C ILE A 103 -2.66 -0.57 -12.34
N GLU A 104 -3.58 -0.74 -13.29
CA GLU A 104 -5.03 -0.69 -13.00
C GLU A 104 -5.42 -1.78 -12.00
N THR A 105 -4.87 -2.99 -12.15
CA THR A 105 -5.09 -4.09 -11.19
C THR A 105 -4.55 -3.74 -9.80
N VAL A 106 -3.32 -3.21 -9.71
CA VAL A 106 -2.74 -2.71 -8.46
C VAL A 106 -3.63 -1.66 -7.79
N LEU A 107 -4.12 -0.68 -8.57
CA LEU A 107 -4.98 0.39 -8.07
C LEU A 107 -6.27 -0.16 -7.44
N VAL A 108 -6.95 -1.07 -8.14
CA VAL A 108 -8.20 -1.67 -7.63
C VAL A 108 -7.96 -2.47 -6.35
N LEU A 109 -6.87 -3.25 -6.30
CA LEU A 109 -6.54 -4.04 -5.10
C LEU A 109 -6.17 -3.14 -3.92
N LEU A 110 -5.38 -2.08 -4.14
CA LEU A 110 -5.07 -1.11 -3.09
C LEU A 110 -6.32 -0.40 -2.57
N GLN A 111 -7.25 0.02 -3.44
CA GLN A 111 -8.50 0.63 -2.99
C GLN A 111 -9.34 -0.31 -2.11
N GLN A 112 -9.42 -1.59 -2.47
CA GLN A 112 -10.13 -2.59 -1.68
C GLN A 112 -9.43 -2.87 -0.35
N HIS A 113 -8.10 -2.93 -0.37
CA HIS A 113 -7.25 -3.13 0.79
C HIS A 113 -7.38 -1.95 1.77
N ASN A 114 -7.02 -0.74 1.33
CA ASN A 114 -7.08 0.50 2.11
C ASN A 114 -8.49 0.72 2.68
N GLY A 115 -9.53 0.40 1.90
CA GLY A 115 -10.93 0.50 2.35
C GLY A 115 -11.25 -0.38 3.57
N LYS A 116 -10.67 -1.58 3.68
CA LYS A 116 -10.83 -2.44 4.88
C LYS A 116 -10.13 -1.85 6.08
N GLU A 117 -8.96 -1.26 5.87
CA GLU A 117 -8.19 -0.66 6.95
C GLU A 117 -8.89 0.56 7.51
N GLU A 118 -9.29 1.49 6.64
CA GLU A 118 -9.93 2.74 7.00
C GLU A 118 -11.32 2.54 7.61
N SER A 119 -12.08 1.54 7.15
CA SER A 119 -13.42 1.28 7.66
C SER A 119 -13.48 0.32 8.86
N ILE A 120 -12.45 -0.52 9.07
CA ILE A 120 -12.46 -1.57 10.10
C ILE A 120 -11.27 -1.44 11.06
N LEU A 121 -10.04 -1.54 10.57
CA LEU A 121 -8.85 -1.67 11.41
C LEU A 121 -8.50 -0.37 12.13
N TYR A 122 -8.42 0.76 11.42
CA TYR A 122 -8.04 2.03 12.02
C TYR A 122 -9.06 2.51 13.06
N PRO A 123 -10.40 2.44 12.81
CA PRO A 123 -11.39 2.72 13.85
C PRO A 123 -11.29 1.78 15.05
N MET A 124 -10.91 0.51 14.85
CA MET A 124 -10.67 -0.42 15.95
C MET A 124 -9.44 -0.05 16.76
N ALA A 125 -8.34 0.31 16.11
CA ALA A 125 -7.10 0.73 16.76
C ALA A 125 -7.30 2.01 17.58
N ASP A 126 -8.03 2.99 17.02
CA ASP A 126 -8.38 4.23 17.71
C ASP A 126 -9.27 3.95 18.94
N ARG A 127 -10.24 3.02 18.86
CA ARG A 127 -11.06 2.60 20.03
C ARG A 127 -10.23 1.94 21.13
N PHE A 128 -9.20 1.18 20.77
CA PHE A 128 -8.27 0.59 21.73
C PHE A 128 -7.21 1.57 22.24
N GLY A 129 -7.19 2.81 21.75
CA GLY A 129 -6.20 3.82 22.15
C GLY A 129 -4.78 3.47 21.70
N ILE A 130 -4.63 2.72 20.61
CA ILE A 130 -3.33 2.38 20.05
C ILE A 130 -2.70 3.64 19.43
N SER A 131 -1.39 3.79 19.58
CA SER A 131 -0.61 4.82 18.91
C SER A 131 0.60 4.21 18.21
N LEU A 132 1.00 4.82 17.08
CA LEU A 132 2.19 4.46 16.33
C LEU A 132 3.34 5.38 16.72
N GLU A 133 4.56 4.85 16.71
CA GLU A 133 5.76 5.66 16.88
C GLU A 133 6.14 6.23 15.50
N VAL A 134 6.40 7.53 15.45
CA VAL A 134 6.89 8.18 14.23
C VAL A 134 8.37 7.81 14.09
N ALA A 135 8.73 7.19 12.96
CA ALA A 135 10.13 7.03 12.55
C ALA A 135 10.69 8.36 12.04
#